data_AF-A0A5D0N0H1-F1
#
_entry.id   AF-A0A5D0N0H1-F1
#
_cell.length_a   1.000
_cell.length_b   1.000
_cell.length_c   1.000
_cell.angle_alpha   90.00
_cell.angle_beta   90.00
_cell.angle_gamma   90.00
#
_symmetry.space_group_name_H-M   'P 1'
#
loop_
_entity.id
_entity.type
_entity.pdbx_description
1 polymer ?
#
loop_
_entity_poly.entity_id
_entity_poly.type
_entity_poly.pdbx_seq_one_letter_code
_entity_poly.pdbx_strand_id
1 'polypeptide(L)'
;MISKVSAATARHRHVVLLLGLLVAGVNVAAVGFASSLGQVLFTPLLLLTLAVLVLSVIAMAIRPASLMALPQVPAFATPAPAWKVFFALGFLGPASASVGALVRSAREGMVSTLDLGFTISWLALVALLVVEAWRGHEVQLRPDGIRHRWVLGSLTVPWEALPTAHVAPRADRPSRLRMTFAEPLLVRRRGLSWSWNALRTDSVDARFLAAAIRHYVGHPEHRAAIGSQAEYRRLLAALAAV
;
A
#
# COMPACT_ATOMS: atom_id res chain seq x y z
N MET A 1 -16.72 9.84 -9.05
CA MET A 1 -17.12 8.42 -8.86
C MET A 1 -15.94 7.55 -8.44
N ILE A 2 -14.80 7.59 -9.14
CA ILE A 2 -13.58 6.81 -8.87
C ILE A 2 -13.06 6.97 -7.42
N SER A 3 -13.06 8.18 -6.86
CA SER A 3 -12.65 8.43 -5.47
C SER A 3 -13.48 7.65 -4.44
N LYS A 4 -14.80 7.53 -4.65
CA LYS A 4 -15.69 6.74 -3.78
C LYS A 4 -15.39 5.24 -3.89
N VAL A 5 -15.13 4.75 -5.11
CA VAL A 5 -14.74 3.36 -5.35
C VAL A 5 -13.41 3.05 -4.67
N SER A 6 -12.38 3.87 -4.89
CA SER A 6 -11.07 3.71 -4.24
C SER A 6 -11.17 3.73 -2.71
N ALA A 7 -11.96 4.64 -2.14
CA ALA A 7 -12.20 4.68 -0.70
C ALA A 7 -12.93 3.43 -0.17
N ALA A 8 -13.94 2.94 -0.91
CA ALA A 8 -14.65 1.71 -0.56
C ALA A 8 -13.76 0.48 -0.65
N THR A 9 -12.92 0.37 -1.69
CA THR A 9 -11.93 -0.69 -1.87
C THR A 9 -10.90 -0.67 -0.75
N ALA A 10 -10.37 0.50 -0.40
CA ALA A 10 -9.41 0.63 0.71
C ALA A 10 -10.02 0.20 2.05
N ARG A 11 -11.30 0.54 2.29
CA ARG A 11 -12.05 0.15 3.49
C ARG A 11 -12.30 -1.35 3.56
N HIS A 12 -12.72 -1.97 2.46
CA HIS A 12 -13.08 -3.39 2.40
C HIS A 12 -11.97 -4.26 1.78
N ARG A 13 -10.70 -3.80 1.84
CA ARG A 13 -9.58 -4.43 1.13
C ARG A 13 -9.44 -5.93 1.41
N HIS A 14 -9.67 -6.36 2.64
CA HIS A 14 -9.56 -7.77 3.03
C HIS A 14 -10.61 -8.62 2.31
N VAL A 15 -11.87 -8.15 2.28
CA VAL A 15 -12.98 -8.82 1.58
C VAL A 15 -12.70 -8.85 0.07
N VAL A 16 -12.28 -7.72 -0.50
CA VAL A 16 -11.96 -7.61 -1.93
C VAL A 16 -10.80 -8.54 -2.33
N LEU A 17 -9.74 -8.61 -1.52
CA LEU A 17 -8.61 -9.51 -1.76
C LEU A 17 -9.01 -10.98 -1.62
N LEU A 18 -9.85 -11.33 -0.64
CA LEU A 18 -10.39 -12.70 -0.49
C LEU A 18 -11.24 -13.11 -1.69
N LEU A 19 -12.12 -12.23 -2.17
CA LEU A 19 -12.90 -12.44 -3.39
C LEU A 19 -11.99 -12.65 -4.60
N GLY A 20 -10.95 -11.82 -4.74
CA GLY A 20 -9.95 -11.96 -5.80
C GLY A 20 -9.21 -13.31 -5.75
N LEU A 21 -8.81 -13.76 -4.55
CA LEU A 21 -8.17 -15.06 -4.36
C LEU A 21 -9.12 -16.22 -4.69
N LEU A 22 -10.40 -16.10 -4.34
CA LEU A 22 -11.41 -17.11 -4.67
C LEU A 22 -11.61 -17.21 -6.19
N VAL A 23 -11.76 -16.08 -6.87
CA VAL A 23 -11.87 -16.03 -8.34
C VAL A 23 -10.61 -16.60 -9.01
N ALA A 24 -9.43 -16.26 -8.49
CA ALA A 24 -8.17 -16.83 -8.94
C ALA A 24 -8.15 -18.36 -8.79
N GLY A 25 -8.60 -18.91 -7.66
CA GLY A 25 -8.69 -20.36 -7.44
C GLY A 25 -9.63 -21.06 -8.43
N VAL A 26 -10.80 -20.47 -8.70
CA VAL A 26 -11.73 -20.97 -9.73
C VAL A 26 -11.07 -20.95 -11.12
N ASN A 27 -10.33 -19.89 -11.43
CA ASN A 27 -9.62 -19.80 -12.71
C ASN A 27 -8.50 -20.85 -12.85
N VAL A 28 -7.75 -21.14 -11.78
CA VAL A 28 -6.76 -22.25 -11.77
C VAL A 28 -7.44 -23.56 -12.15
N ALA A 29 -8.59 -23.86 -11.52
CA ALA A 29 -9.33 -25.09 -11.77
C ALA A 29 -9.87 -25.14 -13.21
N ALA A 30 -10.45 -24.04 -13.70
CA ALA A 30 -10.93 -23.93 -15.08
C ALA A 30 -9.81 -24.21 -16.10
N VAL A 31 -8.67 -23.52 -15.97
CA VAL A 31 -7.56 -23.60 -16.92
C VAL A 31 -6.80 -24.93 -16.84
N GLY A 32 -6.74 -25.55 -15.66
CA GLY A 32 -6.04 -26.82 -15.42
C GLY A 32 -6.85 -28.08 -15.73
N PHE A 33 -8.18 -28.03 -15.63
CA PHE A 33 -9.05 -29.22 -15.77
C PHE A 33 -10.06 -29.13 -16.91
N ALA A 34 -10.47 -27.93 -17.33
CA ALA A 34 -11.49 -27.72 -18.36
C ALA A 34 -11.01 -26.71 -19.41
N SER A 35 -10.12 -27.14 -20.31
CA SER A 35 -9.44 -26.27 -21.28
C SER A 35 -10.40 -25.43 -22.14
N SER A 36 -11.54 -25.98 -22.53
CA SER A 36 -12.60 -25.26 -23.26
C SER A 36 -13.17 -24.09 -22.45
N LEU A 37 -13.46 -24.31 -21.16
CA LEU A 37 -13.90 -23.27 -20.24
C LEU A 37 -12.81 -22.21 -20.04
N GLY A 38 -11.55 -22.63 -19.92
CA GLY A 38 -10.40 -21.74 -19.82
C GLY A 38 -10.24 -20.82 -21.03
N GLN A 39 -10.46 -21.33 -22.25
CA GLN A 39 -10.44 -20.52 -23.47
C GLN A 39 -11.58 -19.48 -23.50
N VAL A 40 -12.78 -19.87 -23.11
CA VAL A 40 -13.95 -18.96 -23.05
C VAL A 40 -13.73 -17.87 -21.99
N LEU A 41 -13.17 -18.22 -20.84
CA LEU A 41 -12.92 -17.28 -19.74
C LEU A 41 -11.68 -16.39 -19.96
N PHE A 42 -10.80 -16.74 -20.90
CA PHE A 42 -9.55 -16.02 -21.12
C PHE A 42 -9.79 -14.54 -21.45
N THR A 43 -10.59 -14.24 -22.48
CA THR A 43 -10.86 -12.88 -22.93
C THR A 43 -11.52 -12.01 -21.85
N PRO A 44 -12.61 -12.42 -21.18
CA PRO A 44 -13.22 -11.58 -20.15
C PRO A 44 -12.29 -11.36 -18.94
N LEU A 45 -11.51 -12.36 -18.54
CA LEU A 45 -10.55 -12.20 -17.45
C LEU A 45 -9.38 -11.29 -17.82
N LEU A 46 -8.92 -11.33 -19.07
CA LEU A 46 -7.91 -10.41 -19.58
C LEU A 46 -8.42 -8.96 -19.57
N LEU A 47 -9.63 -8.73 -20.07
CA LEU A 47 -10.25 -7.40 -20.05
C LEU A 47 -10.45 -6.89 -18.62
N LEU A 48 -10.91 -7.74 -17.71
CA LEU A 48 -11.05 -7.41 -16.30
C LEU A 48 -9.70 -7.05 -15.67
N THR A 49 -8.65 -7.85 -15.95
CA THR A 49 -7.28 -7.59 -15.49
C THR A 49 -6.80 -6.23 -15.97
N LEU A 50 -6.96 -5.92 -17.25
CA LEU A 50 -6.57 -4.63 -17.83
C LEU A 50 -7.33 -3.48 -17.20
N ALA A 51 -8.65 -3.61 -17.03
CA ALA A 51 -9.48 -2.59 -16.39
C ALA A 51 -9.03 -2.31 -14.95
N VAL A 52 -8.73 -3.35 -14.18
CA VAL A 52 -8.25 -3.24 -12.80
C VAL A 52 -6.85 -2.61 -12.73
N LEU A 53 -5.96 -2.93 -13.67
CA LEU A 53 -4.63 -2.30 -13.76
C LEU A 53 -4.74 -0.82 -14.14
N VAL A 54 -5.62 -0.46 -15.08
CA VAL A 54 -5.90 0.95 -15.41
C VAL A 54 -6.45 1.69 -14.19
N LEU A 55 -7.38 1.10 -13.44
CA LEU A 55 -7.86 1.66 -12.18
C LEU A 55 -6.74 1.81 -11.14
N SER A 56 -5.78 0.88 -11.09
CA SER A 56 -4.59 1.00 -10.24
C SER A 56 -3.77 2.25 -10.60
N VAL A 57 -3.46 2.45 -11.88
CA VAL A 57 -2.71 3.62 -12.37
C VAL A 57 -3.45 4.92 -12.06
N ILE A 58 -4.76 4.97 -12.32
CA ILE A 58 -5.59 6.14 -11.98
C ILE A 58 -5.58 6.39 -10.46
N ALA A 59 -5.72 5.33 -9.65
CA ALA A 59 -5.71 5.43 -8.20
C ALA A 59 -4.34 5.85 -7.63
N MET A 60 -3.21 5.58 -8.31
CA MET A 60 -1.88 6.07 -7.92
C MET A 60 -1.78 7.60 -8.03
N ALA A 61 -2.55 8.22 -8.92
CA ALA A 61 -2.59 9.67 -9.08
C ALA A 61 -3.43 10.35 -7.98
N ILE A 62 -4.39 9.62 -7.37
CA ILE A 62 -5.29 10.17 -6.37
C ILE A 62 -4.65 10.06 -4.98
N ARG A 63 -4.25 11.21 -4.42
CA ARG A 63 -3.61 11.31 -3.11
C ARG A 63 -4.43 12.21 -2.20
N PRO A 64 -5.27 11.64 -1.33
CA PRO A 64 -6.08 12.47 -0.46
C PRO A 64 -5.20 13.20 0.55
N ALA A 65 -5.49 14.49 0.78
CA ALA A 65 -4.92 15.29 1.86
C ALA A 65 -5.68 15.01 3.17
N SER A 66 -5.65 13.75 3.62
CA SER A 66 -6.40 13.31 4.80
C SER A 66 -5.66 12.24 5.57
N LEU A 67 -5.81 12.27 6.90
CA LEU A 67 -5.43 11.19 7.79
C LEU A 67 -6.68 10.56 8.41
N MET A 68 -6.56 9.32 8.84
CA MET A 68 -7.60 8.60 9.56
C MET A 68 -7.18 8.50 11.03
N ALA A 69 -8.02 9.04 11.92
CA ALA A 69 -7.90 8.78 13.35
C ALA A 69 -8.20 7.30 13.62
N LEU A 70 -7.24 6.61 14.23
CA LEU A 70 -7.43 5.23 14.69
C LEU A 70 -7.93 5.28 16.14
N PRO A 71 -9.19 4.91 16.43
CA PRO A 71 -9.70 4.98 17.80
C PRO A 71 -9.09 3.93 18.72
N GLN A 72 -8.58 2.82 18.16
CA GLN A 72 -8.00 1.70 18.93
C GLN A 72 -6.54 1.90 19.31
N VAL A 73 -5.83 2.81 18.62
CA VAL A 73 -4.41 3.08 18.83
C VAL A 73 -4.24 4.58 18.68
N PRO A 74 -3.68 5.31 19.66
CA PRO A 74 -3.53 6.76 19.59
C PRO A 74 -2.59 7.13 18.44
N ALA A 75 -3.15 7.25 17.25
CA ALA A 75 -2.42 7.39 16.00
C ALA A 75 -3.29 7.99 14.90
N PHE A 76 -2.70 8.87 14.10
CA PHE A 76 -3.21 9.22 12.80
C PHE A 76 -2.55 8.37 11.73
N ALA A 77 -3.33 7.57 11.01
CA ALA A 77 -2.84 6.73 9.94
C ALA A 77 -3.15 7.34 8.58
N THR A 78 -2.22 7.16 7.65
CA THR A 78 -2.50 7.36 6.22
C THR A 78 -3.54 6.35 5.75
N PRO A 79 -4.47 6.73 4.86
CA PRO A 79 -5.42 5.79 4.30
C PRO A 79 -4.69 4.70 3.54
N ALA A 80 -5.31 3.52 3.41
CA ALA A 80 -4.71 2.46 2.64
C ALA A 80 -4.71 2.81 1.14
N PRO A 81 -3.58 2.69 0.44
CA PRO A 81 -3.51 3.00 -0.98
C PRO A 81 -4.32 1.97 -1.78
N ALA A 82 -5.47 2.40 -2.30
CA ALA A 82 -6.36 1.54 -3.09
C ALA A 82 -5.67 0.95 -4.32
N TRP A 83 -4.72 1.69 -4.92
CA TRP A 83 -3.96 1.23 -6.07
C TRP A 83 -3.22 -0.07 -5.79
N LYS A 84 -2.75 -0.34 -4.56
CA LYS A 84 -2.07 -1.60 -4.22
C LYS A 84 -3.02 -2.79 -4.27
N VAL A 85 -4.26 -2.57 -3.84
CA VAL A 85 -5.31 -3.60 -3.91
C VAL A 85 -5.62 -3.89 -5.38
N PHE A 86 -5.86 -2.87 -6.19
CA PHE A 86 -6.08 -3.04 -7.62
C PHE A 86 -4.88 -3.68 -8.32
N PHE A 87 -3.66 -3.27 -7.98
CA PHE A 87 -2.44 -3.85 -8.54
C PHE A 87 -2.35 -5.34 -8.22
N ALA A 88 -2.51 -5.71 -6.94
CA ALA A 88 -2.52 -7.12 -6.52
C ALA A 88 -3.60 -7.93 -7.25
N LEU A 89 -4.82 -7.41 -7.35
CA LEU A 89 -5.92 -8.07 -8.09
C LEU A 89 -5.61 -8.24 -9.58
N GLY A 90 -5.03 -7.22 -10.23
CA GLY A 90 -4.63 -7.29 -11.63
C GLY A 90 -3.58 -8.37 -11.89
N PHE A 91 -2.69 -8.65 -10.92
CA PHE A 91 -1.70 -9.72 -11.05
C PHE A 91 -2.20 -11.11 -10.64
N LEU A 92 -3.30 -11.23 -9.89
CA LEU A 92 -3.90 -12.52 -9.53
C LEU A 92 -4.44 -13.27 -10.76
N GLY A 93 -5.02 -12.56 -11.74
CA GLY A 93 -5.53 -13.17 -12.98
C GLY A 93 -4.44 -13.92 -13.74
N PRO A 94 -3.37 -13.24 -14.21
CA PRO A 94 -2.24 -13.89 -14.87
C PRO A 94 -1.59 -14.98 -14.01
N ALA A 95 -1.39 -14.75 -12.71
CA ALA A 95 -0.85 -15.76 -11.81
C ALA A 95 -1.69 -17.05 -11.79
N SER A 96 -3.01 -16.93 -11.66
CA SER A 96 -3.91 -18.09 -11.68
C SER A 96 -3.89 -18.84 -13.03
N ALA A 97 -3.81 -18.12 -14.15
CA ALA A 97 -3.67 -18.73 -15.47
C ALA A 97 -2.35 -19.49 -15.60
N SER A 98 -1.23 -18.93 -15.11
CA SER A 98 0.07 -19.61 -15.09
C SER A 98 0.05 -20.88 -14.24
N VAL A 99 -0.59 -20.87 -13.06
CA VAL A 99 -0.73 -22.08 -12.24
C VAL A 99 -1.59 -23.12 -12.95
N GLY A 100 -2.73 -22.73 -13.53
CA GLY A 100 -3.58 -23.66 -14.28
C GLY A 100 -2.86 -24.29 -15.48
N ALA A 101 -2.05 -23.49 -16.20
CA ALA A 101 -1.22 -23.98 -17.29
C ALA A 101 -0.14 -24.95 -16.77
N LEU A 102 0.53 -24.63 -15.67
CA LEU A 102 1.54 -25.51 -15.06
C LEU A 102 0.93 -26.85 -14.63
N VAL A 103 -0.25 -26.84 -14.00
CA VAL A 103 -0.99 -28.05 -13.61
C VAL A 103 -1.31 -28.90 -14.84
N ARG A 104 -1.74 -28.28 -15.94
CA ARG A 104 -2.02 -28.99 -17.19
C ARG A 104 -0.77 -29.62 -17.77
N SER A 105 0.31 -28.86 -17.92
CA SER A 105 1.59 -29.36 -18.43
C SER A 105 2.15 -30.49 -17.56
N ALA A 106 1.94 -30.43 -16.23
CA ALA A 106 2.39 -31.47 -15.30
C ALA A 106 1.66 -32.79 -15.56
N ARG A 107 0.35 -32.73 -15.82
CA ARG A 107 -0.46 -33.90 -16.17
C ARG A 107 -0.07 -34.51 -17.51
N GLU A 108 0.37 -33.68 -18.44
CA GLU A 108 0.84 -34.09 -19.78
C GLU A 108 2.31 -34.55 -19.78
N GLY A 109 3.01 -34.48 -18.64
CA GLY A 109 4.42 -34.86 -18.53
C GLY A 109 5.40 -33.90 -19.22
N MET A 110 4.96 -32.68 -19.53
CA MET A 110 5.71 -31.68 -20.31
C MET A 110 6.35 -30.57 -19.45
N VAL A 111 6.39 -30.73 -18.12
CA VAL A 111 6.93 -29.67 -17.25
C VAL A 111 8.44 -29.65 -17.30
N SER A 112 8.99 -28.51 -17.71
CA SER A 112 10.40 -28.22 -17.53
C SER A 112 10.69 -27.67 -16.14
N THR A 113 11.86 -28.00 -15.58
CA THR A 113 12.36 -27.42 -14.32
C THR A 113 12.44 -25.89 -14.39
N LEU A 114 12.72 -25.33 -15.58
CA LEU A 114 12.77 -23.88 -15.79
C LEU A 114 11.39 -23.24 -15.68
N ASP A 115 10.36 -23.87 -16.26
CA ASP A 115 8.97 -23.39 -16.19
C ASP A 115 8.48 -23.38 -14.74
N LEU A 116 8.83 -24.42 -13.99
CA LEU A 116 8.53 -24.53 -12.57
C LEU A 116 9.22 -23.41 -11.77
N GLY A 117 10.51 -23.21 -11.99
CA GLY A 117 11.29 -22.16 -11.33
C GLY A 117 10.71 -20.77 -11.58
N PHE A 118 10.45 -20.43 -12.85
CA PHE A 118 9.86 -19.16 -13.23
C PHE A 118 8.47 -18.96 -12.62
N THR A 119 7.62 -19.99 -12.64
CA THR A 119 6.28 -19.93 -12.05
C THR A 119 6.33 -19.71 -10.55
N ILE A 120 7.21 -20.43 -9.83
CA ILE A 120 7.37 -20.27 -8.38
C ILE A 120 7.86 -18.85 -8.05
N SER A 121 8.89 -18.35 -8.74
CA SER A 121 9.38 -16.98 -8.53
C SER A 121 8.31 -15.93 -8.81
N TRP A 122 7.53 -16.12 -9.87
CA TRP A 122 6.39 -15.26 -10.19
C TRP A 122 5.31 -15.27 -9.11
N LEU A 123 4.91 -16.45 -8.62
CA LEU A 123 3.93 -16.58 -7.55
C LEU A 123 4.41 -15.97 -6.24
N ALA A 124 5.71 -16.09 -5.93
CA ALA A 124 6.30 -15.42 -4.78
C ALA A 124 6.18 -13.90 -4.88
N LEU A 125 6.39 -13.32 -6.07
CA LEU A 125 6.20 -11.89 -6.31
C LEU A 125 4.73 -11.48 -6.14
N VAL A 126 3.79 -12.22 -6.72
CA VAL A 126 2.35 -11.92 -6.59
C VAL A 126 1.88 -12.08 -5.14
N ALA A 127 2.34 -13.10 -4.43
CA ALA A 127 2.06 -13.27 -3.00
C ALA A 127 2.58 -12.07 -2.18
N LEU A 128 3.77 -11.57 -2.50
CA LEU A 128 4.32 -10.37 -1.86
C LEU A 128 3.44 -9.14 -2.08
N LEU A 129 2.93 -8.94 -3.30
CA LEU A 129 2.00 -7.86 -3.64
C LEU A 129 0.68 -7.97 -2.85
N VAL A 130 0.12 -9.18 -2.74
CA VAL A 130 -1.10 -9.43 -1.97
C VAL A 130 -0.87 -9.15 -0.48
N VAL A 131 0.24 -9.61 0.08
CA VAL A 131 0.62 -9.33 1.48
C VAL A 131 0.80 -7.83 1.72
N GLU A 132 1.42 -7.11 0.79
CA GLU A 132 1.59 -5.65 0.87
C GLU A 132 0.22 -4.94 0.86
N ALA A 133 -0.66 -5.32 -0.06
CA ALA A 133 -2.01 -4.78 -0.16
C ALA A 133 -2.86 -5.09 1.09
N TRP A 134 -2.65 -6.26 1.70
CA TRP A 134 -3.36 -6.71 2.90
C TRP A 134 -3.00 -5.88 4.14
N ARG A 135 -1.71 -5.54 4.34
CA ARG A 135 -1.23 -4.81 5.54
C ARG A 135 -1.72 -3.37 5.62
N GLY A 136 -1.98 -2.72 4.47
CA GLY A 136 -2.81 -1.53 4.34
C GLY A 136 -2.27 -0.18 4.83
N HIS A 137 -1.51 -0.09 5.92
CA HIS A 137 -1.07 1.21 6.47
C HIS A 137 0.45 1.38 6.40
N GLU A 138 0.91 2.39 5.68
CA GLU A 138 2.32 2.68 5.53
C GLU A 138 2.81 3.61 6.63
N VAL A 139 2.19 4.78 6.80
CA VAL A 139 2.64 5.82 7.74
C VAL A 139 1.60 6.06 8.82
N GLN A 140 2.06 6.09 10.07
CA GLN A 140 1.30 6.42 11.28
C GLN A 140 2.03 7.52 12.04
N LEU A 141 1.33 8.61 12.35
CA LEU A 141 1.76 9.59 13.35
C LEU A 141 1.24 9.13 14.70
N ARG A 142 2.11 9.03 15.69
CA ARG A 142 1.78 8.62 17.06
C ARG A 142 2.31 9.66 18.05
N PRO A 143 1.84 9.67 19.31
CA PRO A 143 2.40 10.52 20.35
C PRO A 143 3.91 10.36 20.53
N ASP A 144 4.45 9.15 20.35
CA ASP A 144 5.89 8.84 20.48
C ASP A 144 6.72 9.14 19.24
N GLY A 145 6.09 9.37 18.08
CA GLY A 145 6.82 9.65 16.85
C GLY A 145 6.07 9.24 15.59
N ILE A 146 6.83 9.14 14.50
CA ILE A 146 6.36 8.71 13.20
C ILE A 146 6.77 7.26 12.99
N ARG A 147 5.79 6.40 12.75
CA ARG A 147 6.02 5.00 12.43
C ARG A 147 5.67 4.72 10.97
N HIS A 148 6.65 4.23 10.22
CA HIS A 148 6.48 3.77 8.85
C HIS A 148 6.71 2.25 8.78
N ARG A 149 5.80 1.51 8.15
CA ARG A 149 5.87 0.04 8.02
C ARG A 149 5.79 -0.38 6.56
N TRP A 150 6.62 -1.33 6.17
CA TRP A 150 6.58 -1.98 4.86
C TRP A 150 6.62 -3.51 5.02
N VAL A 151 6.65 -4.25 3.91
CA VAL A 151 6.56 -5.72 3.95
C VAL A 151 7.73 -6.35 4.70
N LEU A 152 8.93 -5.85 4.43
CA LEU A 152 10.20 -6.38 4.93
C LEU A 152 10.80 -5.58 6.10
N GLY A 153 10.04 -4.68 6.73
CA GLY A 153 10.60 -3.86 7.80
C GLY A 153 9.70 -2.76 8.35
N SER A 154 10.30 -1.97 9.24
CA SER A 154 9.68 -0.79 9.84
C SER A 154 10.73 0.25 10.24
N LEU A 155 10.32 1.52 10.19
CA LEU A 155 11.08 2.68 10.61
C LEU A 155 10.25 3.40 11.67
N THR A 156 10.83 3.65 12.84
CA THR A 156 10.24 4.51 13.86
C THR A 156 11.17 5.70 14.05
N VAL A 157 10.64 6.89 13.78
CA VAL A 157 11.33 8.17 13.95
C VAL A 157 10.69 8.86 15.15
N PRO A 158 11.36 8.96 16.30
CA PRO A 158 10.85 9.72 17.42
C PRO A 158 10.78 11.21 17.08
N TRP A 159 9.87 11.97 17.71
CA TRP A 159 9.70 13.39 17.41
C TRP A 159 10.97 14.20 17.71
N GLU A 160 11.74 13.76 18.69
CA GLU A 160 13.01 14.34 19.13
C GLU A 160 14.10 14.26 18.05
N ALA A 161 14.00 13.26 17.15
CA ALA A 161 14.97 13.12 16.05
C ALA A 161 14.71 14.10 14.89
N LEU A 162 13.58 14.79 14.89
CA LEU A 162 13.19 15.70 13.80
C LEU A 162 13.65 17.14 14.12
N PRO A 163 14.45 17.78 13.25
CA PRO A 163 14.84 19.17 13.43
C PRO A 163 13.63 20.08 13.32
N THR A 164 13.57 21.11 14.18
CA THR A 164 12.51 22.11 14.25
C THR A 164 12.27 22.87 12.93
N ALA A 165 13.24 22.85 12.01
CA ALA A 165 13.28 23.77 10.88
C ALA A 165 13.19 23.16 9.46
N HIS A 166 13.34 21.85 9.23
CA HIS A 166 13.53 21.36 7.85
C HIS A 166 12.79 20.06 7.48
N VAL A 167 11.48 20.18 7.29
CA VAL A 167 10.75 19.33 6.34
C VAL A 167 10.55 20.14 5.07
N ALA A 168 11.60 20.22 4.25
CA ALA A 168 11.52 20.92 2.96
C ALA A 168 10.52 20.19 2.06
N PRO A 169 9.43 20.85 1.60
CA PRO A 169 8.58 20.31 0.54
C PRO A 169 9.36 20.39 -0.77
N ARG A 170 10.38 19.55 -0.94
CA ARG A 170 11.15 19.53 -2.19
C ARG A 170 10.24 18.98 -3.27
N ALA A 171 9.86 19.86 -4.21
CA ALA A 171 8.79 19.68 -5.18
C ALA A 171 9.03 18.57 -6.23
N ASP A 172 10.20 17.92 -6.25
CA ASP A 172 10.61 17.10 -7.40
C ASP A 172 10.09 15.65 -7.37
N ARG A 173 9.63 15.11 -6.23
CA ARG A 173 9.11 13.73 -6.17
C ARG A 173 7.85 13.61 -5.32
N PRO A 174 6.66 13.57 -5.93
CA PRO A 174 5.40 13.55 -5.18
C PRO A 174 5.22 12.29 -4.32
N SER A 175 5.93 11.18 -4.60
CA SER A 175 5.85 9.89 -3.86
C SER A 175 6.73 9.76 -2.64
N ARG A 176 7.64 10.71 -2.37
CA ARG A 176 8.59 10.58 -1.27
C ARG A 176 8.78 11.89 -0.53
N LEU A 177 8.50 11.87 0.77
CA LEU A 177 8.84 12.98 1.67
C LEU A 177 10.22 12.74 2.24
N ARG A 178 11.22 13.50 1.77
CA ARG A 178 12.58 13.45 2.32
C ARG A 178 12.58 14.05 3.72
N MET A 179 13.22 13.35 4.64
CA MET A 179 13.41 13.78 6.02
C MET A 179 14.89 14.04 6.27
N THR A 180 15.18 15.19 6.86
CA THR A 180 16.48 15.46 7.46
C THR A 180 16.34 15.17 8.95
N PHE A 181 17.19 14.31 9.49
CA PHE A 181 17.19 13.99 10.92
C PHE A 181 18.26 14.81 11.62
N ALA A 182 17.92 15.41 12.76
CA ALA A 182 18.90 16.08 13.62
C ALA A 182 19.74 15.04 14.36
N GLU A 183 19.06 14.03 14.92
CA GLU A 183 19.67 12.95 15.68
C GLU A 183 19.37 11.59 15.05
N PRO A 184 20.15 11.16 14.04
CA PRO A 184 19.89 9.89 13.34
C PRO A 184 20.03 8.66 14.24
N LEU A 185 20.73 8.77 15.37
CA LEU A 185 20.95 7.68 16.33
C LEU A 185 19.67 7.27 17.08
N LEU A 186 18.71 8.18 17.24
CA LEU A 186 17.42 7.89 17.88
C LEU A 186 16.45 7.12 16.95
N VAL A 187 16.75 7.07 15.65
CA VAL A 187 15.88 6.45 14.65
C VAL A 187 15.99 4.92 14.74
N ARG A 188 14.90 4.26 15.15
CA ARG A 188 14.84 2.80 15.25
C ARG A 188 14.43 2.18 13.92
N ARG A 189 15.25 1.25 13.42
CA ARG A 189 15.03 0.56 12.14
C ARG A 189 14.95 -0.94 12.37
N ARG A 190 14.05 -1.61 11.67
CA ARG A 190 13.96 -3.08 11.66
C ARG A 190 13.76 -3.56 10.22
N GLY A 191 14.48 -4.61 9.84
CA GLY A 191 14.37 -5.27 8.53
C GLY A 191 15.10 -4.56 7.39
N LEU A 192 14.81 -4.96 6.15
CA LEU A 192 15.45 -4.42 4.94
C LEU A 192 14.86 -3.06 4.59
N SER A 193 15.56 -1.97 4.90
CA SER A 193 15.16 -0.62 4.50
C SER A 193 15.78 -0.24 3.15
N TRP A 194 14.93 -0.08 2.13
CA TRP A 194 15.38 0.44 0.82
C TRP A 194 15.51 1.98 0.84
N SER A 195 14.87 2.67 1.79
CA SER A 195 14.80 4.13 1.83
C SER A 195 15.29 4.66 3.17
N TRP A 196 16.51 5.17 3.19
CA TRP A 196 17.19 5.56 4.42
C TRP A 196 16.68 6.88 5.00
N ASN A 197 16.26 7.82 4.15
CA ASN A 197 15.90 9.20 4.52
C ASN A 197 14.61 9.71 3.84
N ALA A 198 13.68 8.82 3.49
CA ALA A 198 12.40 9.25 2.92
C ALA A 198 11.22 8.39 3.37
N LEU A 199 10.14 9.06 3.76
CA LEU A 199 8.83 8.47 3.94
C LEU A 199 8.14 8.28 2.60
N ARG A 200 7.49 7.12 2.42
CA ARG A 200 6.56 6.93 1.30
C ARG A 200 5.31 7.76 1.53
N THR A 201 4.85 8.41 0.47
CA THR A 201 3.64 9.24 0.45
C THR A 201 2.74 8.77 -0.69
N ASP A 202 2.74 7.46 -0.94
CA ASP A 202 1.99 6.86 -2.04
C ASP A 202 0.48 6.82 -1.77
N SER A 203 0.07 7.08 -0.52
CA SER A 203 -1.33 7.04 -0.07
C SER A 203 -1.88 8.36 0.45
N VAL A 204 -1.04 9.38 0.60
CA VAL A 204 -1.42 10.69 1.15
C VAL A 204 -0.69 11.78 0.39
N ASP A 205 -1.29 12.96 0.28
CA ASP A 205 -0.58 14.10 -0.27
C ASP A 205 0.68 14.43 0.54
N ALA A 206 1.83 14.53 -0.14
CA ALA A 206 3.12 14.72 0.51
C ALA A 206 3.24 16.10 1.18
N ARG A 207 2.59 17.13 0.64
CA ARG A 207 2.60 18.48 1.21
C ARG A 207 1.75 18.53 2.48
N PHE A 208 0.58 17.91 2.44
CA PHE A 208 -0.29 17.75 3.59
C PHE A 208 0.42 17.00 4.72
N LEU A 209 1.05 15.85 4.43
CA LEU A 209 1.79 15.09 5.44
C LEU A 209 2.97 15.90 6.01
N ALA A 210 3.71 16.60 5.14
CA ALA A 210 4.80 17.46 5.58
C ALA A 210 4.31 18.60 6.50
N ALA A 211 3.18 19.22 6.17
CA ALA A 211 2.59 20.28 6.97
C ALA A 211 2.09 19.76 8.32
N ALA A 212 1.46 18.59 8.35
CA ALA A 212 1.06 17.93 9.60
C ALA A 212 2.27 17.61 10.49
N ILE A 213 3.35 17.07 9.92
CA ILE A 213 4.59 16.80 10.66
C ILE A 213 5.17 18.10 11.21
N ARG A 214 5.27 19.17 10.40
CA ARG A 214 5.76 20.48 10.87
C ARG A 214 4.91 21.04 12.01
N HIS A 215 3.58 20.90 11.92
CA HIS A 215 2.67 21.33 12.97
C HIS A 215 3.00 20.66 14.32
N TYR A 216 3.13 19.32 14.34
CA TYR A 216 3.46 18.58 15.57
C TYR A 216 4.91 18.76 16.06
N VAL A 217 5.83 19.05 15.15
CA VAL A 217 7.19 19.46 15.53
C VAL A 217 7.15 20.81 16.26
N GLY A 218 6.39 21.78 15.75
CA GLY A 218 6.24 23.11 16.34
C GLY A 218 5.33 23.19 17.58
N HIS A 219 4.41 22.22 17.77
CA HIS A 219 3.45 22.19 18.89
C HIS A 219 3.56 20.85 19.65
N PRO A 220 4.62 20.65 20.46
CA PRO A 220 4.85 19.40 21.18
C PRO A 220 3.70 19.02 22.12
N GLU A 221 3.01 20.00 22.70
CA GLU A 221 1.86 19.83 23.59
C GLU A 221 0.66 19.13 22.93
N HIS A 222 0.55 19.19 21.60
CA HIS A 222 -0.53 18.52 20.84
C HIS A 222 -0.22 17.06 20.51
N ARG A 223 1.03 16.61 20.67
CA ARG A 223 1.44 15.22 20.34
C ARG A 223 0.69 14.18 21.17
N ALA A 224 0.41 14.47 22.44
CA ALA A 224 -0.33 13.56 23.32
C ALA A 224 -1.78 13.32 22.86
N ALA A 225 -2.37 14.28 22.12
CA ALA A 225 -3.75 14.19 21.62
C ALA A 225 -3.86 13.47 20.26
N ILE A 226 -2.74 13.06 19.67
CA ILE A 226 -2.68 12.36 18.38
C ILE A 226 -3.54 11.09 18.43
N GLY A 227 -4.38 10.91 17.40
CA GLY A 227 -5.32 9.80 17.29
C GLY A 227 -6.75 10.12 17.73
N SER A 228 -6.98 11.25 18.39
CA SER A 228 -8.35 11.70 18.72
C SER A 228 -8.99 12.45 17.55
N GLN A 229 -10.32 12.32 17.42
CA GLN A 229 -11.07 13.03 16.38
C GLN A 229 -11.06 14.56 16.59
N ALA A 230 -11.05 15.01 17.85
CA ALA A 230 -10.98 16.42 18.20
C ALA A 230 -9.65 17.04 17.74
N GLU A 231 -8.54 16.35 18.00
CA GLU A 231 -7.22 16.77 17.55
C GLU A 231 -7.11 16.75 16.02
N TYR A 232 -7.71 15.76 15.35
CA TYR A 232 -7.74 15.75 13.88
C TYR A 232 -8.45 16.98 13.30
N ARG A 233 -9.58 17.40 13.89
CA ARG A 233 -10.28 18.63 13.46
C ARG A 233 -9.44 19.87 13.73
N ARG A 234 -8.75 19.94 14.87
CA ARG A 234 -7.84 21.04 15.20
C ARG A 234 -6.70 21.14 14.20
N LEU A 235 -6.06 20.01 13.88
CA LEU A 235 -5.02 19.93 12.86
C LEU A 235 -5.52 20.46 11.52
N LEU A 236 -6.69 20.01 11.05
CA LEU A 236 -7.27 20.49 9.79
C LEU A 236 -7.52 22.01 9.81
N ALA A 237 -8.02 22.55 10.93
CA ALA A 237 -8.23 23.99 11.07
C ALA A 237 -6.90 24.78 11.03
N ALA A 238 -5.86 24.27 11.72
CA ALA A 238 -4.53 24.89 11.72
C ALA A 238 -3.89 24.86 10.33
N LEU A 239 -4.07 23.77 9.57
CA LEU A 239 -3.53 23.63 8.23
C LEU A 239 -4.30 24.42 7.16
N ALA A 240 -5.58 24.76 7.41
CA ALA A 240 -6.36 25.62 6.52
C ALA A 240 -6.04 27.12 6.69
N ALA A 241 -5.40 27.49 7.80
CA ALA A 241 -5.00 28.87 8.10
C ALA A 241 -3.61 29.24 7.52
N VAL A 242 -2.93 28.29 6.89
CA VAL A 242 -1.58 28.42 6.29
C VAL A 242 -1.68 28.38 4.77
#